data_AF-A0A958G647-F1
#
_entry.id   AF-A0A958G647-F1
#
_cell.length_a   1.000
_cell.length_b   1.000
_cell.length_c   1.000
_cell.angle_alpha   90.00
_cell.angle_beta   90.00
_cell.angle_gamma   90.00
#
_symmetry.space_group_name_H-M   'P 1'
#
loop_
_entity.id
_entity.type
_entity.pdbx_description
1 polymer ?
#
loop_
_entity_poly.entity_id
_entity_poly.type
_entity_poly.pdbx_seq_one_letter_code
_entity_poly.pdbx_strand_id
1 'polypeptide(L)'
;MAAKKIKIAIDGPAASGKSTTARAVARRLDYLYIDSGAMYRAVTLAALEAGVPTTDETRVAELAGTLEITFGRNNEATEIYLDGTDVSAAIRAPR
;
A
#
# COMPACT_ATOMS: atom_id res chain seq x y z
N MET A 1 14.68 28.78 -0.29
CA MET A 1 14.57 27.68 -1.27
C MET A 1 13.97 26.49 -0.55
N ALA A 2 12.82 25.98 -0.98
CA ALA A 2 12.31 24.72 -0.43
C ALA A 2 13.25 23.58 -0.85
N ALA A 3 13.67 22.75 0.09
CA ALA A 3 14.51 21.60 -0.22
C ALA A 3 13.78 20.66 -1.20
N LYS A 4 14.49 20.15 -2.21
CA LYS A 4 13.94 19.19 -3.18
C LYS A 4 13.45 17.94 -2.44
N LYS A 5 12.19 17.57 -2.62
CA LYS A 5 11.66 16.29 -2.12
C LYS A 5 12.32 15.13 -2.88
N ILE A 6 12.80 14.12 -2.15
CA ILE A 6 13.47 12.93 -2.72
C ILE A 6 12.61 11.68 -2.53
N LYS A 7 12.81 10.63 -3.32
CA LYS A 7 12.18 9.32 -3.11
C LYS A 7 13.18 8.42 -2.39
N ILE A 8 12.73 7.73 -1.33
CA ILE A 8 13.57 6.84 -0.53
C ILE A 8 13.00 5.42 -0.63
N ALA A 9 13.79 4.49 -1.15
CA ALA A 9 13.47 3.06 -1.18
C ALA A 9 14.25 2.34 -0.07
N ILE A 10 13.61 1.38 0.61
CA ILE A 10 14.20 0.59 1.72
C ILE A 10 13.85 -0.88 1.51
N ASP A 11 14.82 -1.65 1.03
CA ASP A 11 14.67 -3.06 0.65
C ASP A 11 15.50 -4.00 1.52
N GLY A 12 15.17 -5.29 1.50
CA GLY A 12 15.81 -6.33 2.31
C GLY A 12 14.85 -7.48 2.70
N PRO A 13 15.36 -8.55 3.34
CA PRO A 13 14.60 -9.78 3.58
C PRO A 13 13.46 -9.60 4.57
N ALA A 14 12.50 -10.53 4.60
CA ALA A 14 11.42 -10.52 5.59
C ALA A 14 11.98 -10.43 7.02
N ALA A 15 11.24 -9.77 7.92
CA ALA A 15 11.61 -9.57 9.33
C ALA A 15 12.91 -8.78 9.61
N SER A 16 13.55 -8.14 8.62
CA SER A 16 14.76 -7.30 8.86
C SER A 16 14.49 -5.91 9.46
N GLY A 17 13.24 -5.58 9.80
CA GLY A 17 12.87 -4.28 10.40
C GLY A 17 12.57 -3.15 9.40
N LYS A 18 12.57 -3.40 8.08
CA LYS A 18 12.35 -2.37 7.04
C LYS A 18 11.16 -1.47 7.27
N SER A 19 9.97 -2.03 7.52
CA SER A 19 8.75 -1.25 7.71
C SER A 19 8.82 -0.39 8.96
N THR A 20 9.53 -0.83 10.00
CA THR A 20 9.78 -0.03 11.20
C THR A 20 10.73 1.12 10.90
N THR A 21 11.85 0.85 10.24
CA THR A 21 12.82 1.89 9.82
C THR A 21 12.20 2.89 8.85
N ALA A 22 11.46 2.42 7.84
CA ALA A 22 10.80 3.27 6.84
C ALA A 22 9.78 4.22 7.48
N ARG A 23 8.96 3.73 8.41
CA ARG A 23 8.03 4.58 9.18
C ARG A 23 8.76 5.63 10.02
N ALA A 24 9.86 5.24 10.69
CA ALA A 24 10.64 6.17 11.50
C ALA A 24 11.30 7.27 10.65
N VAL A 25 11.88 6.91 9.50
CA VAL A 25 12.47 7.85 8.53
C VAL A 25 11.39 8.77 7.97
N ALA A 26 10.27 8.23 7.53
CA ALA A 26 9.15 9.00 6.99
C ALA A 26 8.63 10.02 8.01
N ARG A 27 8.42 9.61 9.26
CA ARG A 27 8.02 10.51 10.36
C ARG A 27 9.04 11.61 10.61
N ARG A 28 10.34 11.28 10.64
CA ARG A 28 11.40 12.25 10.95
C ARG A 28 11.61 13.29 9.86
N LEU A 29 11.32 12.93 8.61
CA LEU A 29 11.49 13.80 7.44
C LEU A 29 10.18 14.47 6.98
N ASP A 30 9.05 14.15 7.61
CA ASP A 30 7.70 14.53 7.17
C ASP A 30 7.34 14.03 5.76
N TYR A 31 7.65 12.76 5.50
CA TYR A 31 7.33 12.06 4.26
C TYR A 31 6.15 11.11 4.44
N LEU A 32 5.46 10.83 3.34
CA LEU A 32 4.50 9.74 3.27
C LEU A 32 5.25 8.40 3.25
N TYR A 33 4.86 7.48 4.13
CA TYR A 33 5.32 6.10 4.06
C TYR A 33 4.38 5.30 3.14
N ILE A 34 4.95 4.68 2.11
CA ILE A 34 4.23 3.81 1.17
C ILE A 34 4.57 2.36 1.52
N ASP A 35 3.54 1.58 1.83
CA ASP A 35 3.61 0.13 2.06
C ASP A 35 3.18 -0.59 0.78
N SER A 36 4.15 -1.07 -0.01
CA SER A 36 3.86 -1.84 -1.23
C SER A 36 3.10 -3.13 -0.92
N GLY A 37 3.30 -3.74 0.25
CA GLY A 37 2.54 -4.91 0.69
C GLY A 37 1.05 -4.61 0.85
N ALA A 38 0.71 -3.40 1.29
CA ALA A 38 -0.68 -2.96 1.35
C ALA A 38 -1.30 -2.79 -0.05
N MET A 39 -0.54 -2.30 -1.05
CA MET A 39 -1.01 -2.20 -2.44
C MET A 39 -1.40 -3.56 -3.01
N TYR A 40 -0.52 -4.56 -2.88
CA TYR A 40 -0.81 -5.92 -3.38
C TYR A 40 -2.05 -6.52 -2.71
N ARG A 41 -2.25 -6.25 -1.41
CA ARG A 41 -3.45 -6.72 -0.69
C ARG A 41 -4.71 -5.97 -1.11
N ALA A 42 -4.62 -4.69 -1.46
CA ALA A 42 -5.75 -3.93 -2.01
C ALA A 42 -6.18 -4.46 -3.40
N VAL A 43 -5.22 -4.80 -4.27
CA VAL A 43 -5.51 -5.49 -5.54
C VAL A 43 -6.15 -6.85 -5.30
N THR A 44 -5.61 -7.62 -4.34
CA THR A 44 -6.19 -8.92 -3.95
C THR A 44 -7.63 -8.77 -3.45
N LEU A 45 -7.89 -7.76 -2.63
CA LEU A 45 -9.22 -7.42 -2.14
C LEU A 45 -10.19 -7.16 -3.29
N ALA A 46 -9.81 -6.27 -4.20
CA ALA A 46 -10.62 -5.94 -5.37
C ALA A 46 -10.93 -7.20 -6.23
N ALA A 47 -9.94 -8.07 -6.43
CA ALA A 47 -10.12 -9.30 -7.20
C ALA A 47 -11.14 -10.24 -6.53
N LEU A 48 -11.04 -10.42 -5.21
CA LEU A 48 -11.97 -11.24 -4.44
C LEU A 48 -13.40 -10.67 -4.49
N GLU A 49 -13.56 -9.36 -4.35
CA GLU A 49 -14.87 -8.69 -4.38
C GLU A 49 -15.51 -8.72 -5.79
N ALA A 50 -14.70 -8.63 -6.84
CA ALA A 50 -15.14 -8.73 -8.23
C ALA A 50 -15.33 -10.18 -8.72
N GLY A 51 -15.04 -11.19 -7.88
CA GLY A 51 -15.11 -12.60 -8.27
C GLY A 51 -14.10 -12.99 -9.35
N VAL A 52 -12.99 -12.25 -9.47
CA VAL A 52 -11.89 -12.57 -10.37
C VAL A 52 -11.00 -13.62 -9.70
N PRO A 53 -10.77 -14.80 -10.31
CA PRO A 53 -9.86 -15.79 -9.76
C PRO A 53 -8.46 -15.21 -9.61
N THR A 54 -7.86 -15.28 -8.42
CA THR A 54 -6.51 -14.76 -8.16
C THR A 54 -5.41 -15.49 -8.93
N THR A 55 -5.73 -16.64 -9.53
CA THR A 55 -4.86 -17.42 -10.41
C THR A 55 -4.94 -16.99 -11.88
N ASP A 56 -5.89 -16.12 -12.25
CA ASP A 56 -6.01 -15.56 -13.59
C ASP A 56 -5.20 -14.26 -13.69
N GLU A 57 -3.93 -14.40 -14.03
CA GLU A 57 -2.98 -13.29 -14.10
C GLU A 57 -3.45 -12.15 -15.00
N THR A 58 -3.99 -12.49 -16.18
CA THR A 58 -4.46 -11.49 -17.16
C THR A 58 -5.60 -10.66 -16.57
N ARG A 59 -6.62 -11.30 -16.00
CA ARG A 59 -7.77 -10.58 -15.45
C ARG A 59 -7.41 -9.79 -14.20
N VAL A 60 -6.49 -10.30 -13.37
CA VAL A 60 -5.99 -9.55 -12.21
C VAL A 60 -5.20 -8.31 -12.66
N ALA A 61 -4.38 -8.42 -13.70
CA ALA A 61 -3.62 -7.30 -14.24
C ALA A 61 -4.54 -6.23 -14.86
N GLU A 62 -5.55 -6.65 -15.63
CA GLU A 62 -6.57 -5.75 -16.17
C GLU A 62 -7.31 -5.01 -15.06
N LEU A 63 -7.77 -5.74 -14.04
CA LEU A 63 -8.44 -5.14 -12.87
C LEU A 63 -7.51 -4.14 -12.19
N ALA A 64 -6.27 -4.52 -11.88
CA ALA A 64 -5.30 -3.65 -11.22
C ALA A 64 -5.05 -2.34 -12.00
N GLY A 65 -5.11 -2.38 -13.34
CA GLY A 65 -5.00 -1.21 -14.20
C GLY A 65 -6.17 -0.22 -14.09
N THR A 66 -7.31 -0.64 -13.53
CA THR A 66 -8.51 0.20 -13.34
C THR A 66 -8.65 0.79 -11.95
N LEU A 67 -7.90 0.29 -10.96
CA LEU A 67 -8.04 0.69 -9.57
C LEU A 67 -7.31 1.99 -9.27
N GLU A 68 -7.94 2.88 -8.50
CA GLU A 68 -7.28 4.01 -7.88
C GLU A 68 -6.84 3.64 -6.46
N ILE A 69 -5.52 3.48 -6.25
CA ILE A 69 -4.94 3.23 -4.93
C ILE A 69 -4.24 4.50 -4.43
N THR A 70 -4.75 5.06 -3.34
CA THR A 70 -4.15 6.24 -2.70
C THR A 70 -3.76 5.94 -1.25
N PHE A 71 -2.81 6.73 -0.76
CA PHE A 71 -2.23 6.57 0.58
C PHE A 71 -2.44 7.85 1.40
N GLY A 72 -2.93 7.68 2.62
CA GLY A 72 -3.15 8.74 3.60
C GLY A 72 -2.25 8.62 4.82
N ARG A 73 -2.31 9.65 5.68
CA ARG A 73 -1.68 9.65 7.01
C ARG A 73 -2.73 9.97 8.05
N ASN A 74 -2.84 9.11 9.07
CA ASN A 74 -3.58 9.40 10.29
C ASN A 74 -2.72 9.05 11.49
N ASN A 75 -2.25 10.11 12.18
CA ASN A 75 -1.51 10.21 13.45
C ASN A 75 -0.36 9.22 13.72
N GLU A 76 -0.48 7.93 13.41
CA GLU A 76 0.55 6.88 13.58
C GLU A 76 0.52 5.77 12.51
N ALA A 77 -0.51 5.71 11.65
CA ALA A 77 -0.69 4.67 10.63
C ALA A 77 -0.80 5.23 9.20
N THR A 78 -0.31 4.44 8.24
CA THR A 78 -0.57 4.66 6.82
C THR A 78 -1.96 4.11 6.51
N GLU A 79 -2.85 4.99 6.06
CA GLU A 79 -4.14 4.63 5.52
C GLU A 79 -3.99 4.29 4.03
N ILE A 80 -4.76 3.32 3.56
CA ILE A 80 -4.82 2.94 2.15
C ILE A 80 -6.27 2.96 1.70
N TYR A 81 -6.50 3.64 0.59
CA TYR A 81 -7.82 3.80 0.00
C TYR A 81 -7.84 3.10 -1.36
N LEU A 82 -8.93 2.39 -1.62
CA LEU A 82 -9.26 1.77 -2.90
C LEU A 82 -10.49 2.47 -3.45
N ASP A 83 -10.36 3.16 -4.59
CA ASP A 83 -11.42 3.94 -5.22
C ASP A 83 -12.11 4.90 -4.24
N GLY A 84 -11.29 5.56 -3.40
CA GLY A 84 -11.74 6.51 -2.38
C GLY A 84 -12.25 5.88 -1.07
N THR A 85 -12.36 4.55 -0.99
CA THR A 85 -12.83 3.83 0.21
C THR A 85 -11.66 3.40 1.07
N ASP A 86 -11.66 3.69 2.37
CA ASP A 86 -10.63 3.20 3.30
C ASP A 86 -10.73 1.67 3.44
N VAL A 87 -9.69 0.98 2.97
CA VAL A 87 -9.60 -0.49 3.02
C VAL A 87 -8.52 -0.96 4.01
N SER A 88 -7.98 -0.07 4.84
CA SER A 88 -6.86 -0.34 5.75
C SER A 88 -7.11 -1.55 6.66
N ALA A 89 -8.32 -1.69 7.20
CA ALA A 89 -8.69 -2.85 8.00
C ALA A 89 -9.00 -4.07 7.11
N ALA A 90 -9.75 -3.87 6.02
CA ALA A 90 -10.25 -4.93 5.14
C ALA A 90 -9.14 -5.75 4.48
N ILE A 91 -7.99 -5.13 4.15
CA ILE A 91 -6.84 -5.81 3.54
C ILE A 91 -6.05 -6.67 4.53
N ARG A 92 -6.33 -6.55 5.85
CA ARG A 92 -5.68 -7.30 6.93
C ARG A 92 -6.63 -8.30 7.60
N ALA A 93 -7.90 -8.27 7.25
CA ALA A 93 -8.88 -9.21 7.76
C ALA A 93 -8.65 -10.62 7.17
N PRO A 94 -8.89 -11.69 7.95
CA PRO A 94 -8.92 -13.05 7.41
C PRO A 94 -10.00 -13.18 6.33
N ARG A 95 -9.72 -14.01 5.31
CA ARG A 95 -10.58 -14.29 4.16
C ARG A 95 -10.83 -15.79 4.08
#